data_AF-A0A661LM28-F1
#
_entry.id   AF-A0A661LM28-F1
#
_cell.length_a   1.000
_cell.length_b   1.000
_cell.length_c   1.000
_cell.angle_alpha   90.00
_cell.angle_beta   90.00
_cell.angle_gamma   90.00
#
_symmetry.space_group_name_H-M   'P 1'
#
loop_
_entity.id
_entity.type
_entity.pdbx_description
1 polymer ?
#
loop_
_entity_poly.entity_id
_entity_poly.type
_entity_poly.pdbx_seq_one_letter_code
_entity_poly.pdbx_strand_id
1 'polypeptide(L)' 'MEPANVYAYKLVNRKEYFSPGHRACQGCAEALGVRLVGKALGRDTIVASATGCMEVTSTPLPFTNWNVPWIHVAF' A
#
# COMPACT_ATOMS: atom_id res chain seq x y z
N MET A 1 7.52 16.28 -24.57
CA MET A 1 6.77 15.52 -23.56
C MET A 1 5.31 15.65 -23.95
N GLU A 2 4.76 14.62 -24.58
CA GLU A 2 3.41 14.67 -25.17
C GLU A 2 2.36 15.18 -24.16
N PRO A 3 1.33 15.93 -24.60
CA PRO A 3 0.25 16.48 -23.77
C PRO A 3 -0.65 15.42 -23.07
N ALA A 4 -0.27 14.14 -23.10
CA ALA A 4 -0.99 13.02 -22.49
C ALA A 4 -0.94 12.99 -20.94
N ASN A 5 -0.26 13.94 -20.27
CA ASN A 5 0.15 13.77 -18.88
C ASN A 5 -0.88 14.23 -17.81
N VAL A 6 -1.62 15.31 -18.04
CA VAL A 6 -2.52 15.87 -16.98
C VAL A 6 -3.68 14.95 -16.60
N TYR A 7 -4.04 13.99 -17.46
CA TYR A 7 -5.11 13.02 -17.21
C TYR A 7 -4.62 11.60 -16.95
N ALA A 8 -3.31 11.36 -16.85
CA ALA A 8 -2.75 10.02 -16.64
C ALA A 8 -3.32 9.32 -15.39
N TYR A 9 -3.69 10.10 -14.36
CA TYR A 9 -4.35 9.58 -13.15
C TYR A 9 -5.67 8.85 -13.44
N LYS A 10 -6.37 9.16 -14.54
CA LYS A 10 -7.62 8.48 -14.94
C LYS A 10 -7.39 7.03 -15.36
N LEU A 11 -6.17 6.68 -15.75
CA LEU A 11 -5.79 5.32 -16.16
C LEU A 11 -5.51 4.41 -14.96
N VAL A 12 -5.31 4.98 -13.76
CA VAL A 12 -4.99 4.22 -12.56
C VAL A 12 -6.24 3.53 -12.02
N ASN A 13 -6.12 2.23 -11.72
CA ASN A 13 -7.21 1.44 -11.16
C ASN A 13 -7.67 2.00 -9.80
N ARG A 14 -8.99 2.03 -9.58
CA ARG A 14 -9.59 2.43 -8.30
C ARG A 14 -9.44 1.38 -7.20
N LYS A 15 -9.20 0.11 -7.55
CA LYS A 15 -8.99 -0.98 -6.58
C LYS A 15 -7.81 -0.68 -5.66
N GLU A 16 -7.96 -1.00 -4.39
CA GLU A 16 -6.93 -0.81 -3.36
C GLU A 16 -6.53 -2.17 -2.78
N TYR A 17 -5.23 -2.45 -2.78
CA TYR A 17 -4.66 -3.65 -2.17
C TYR A 17 -4.07 -3.38 -0.78
N PHE A 18 -3.97 -2.10 -0.43
CA PHE A 18 -3.69 -1.58 0.90
C PHE A 18 -4.90 -0.74 1.34
N SER A 19 -5.65 -1.24 2.32
CA SER A 19 -6.92 -0.67 2.76
C SER A 19 -6.73 0.55 3.66
N PRO A 20 -7.70 1.48 3.69
CA PRO A 20 -7.70 2.57 4.68
C PRO A 20 -7.89 2.03 6.11
N GLY A 21 -7.57 2.85 7.11
CA GLY A 21 -7.73 2.50 8.52
C GLY A 21 -6.44 2.09 9.24
N HIS A 22 -5.28 2.26 8.60
CA HIS A 22 -3.97 2.09 9.22
C HIS A 22 -3.68 3.20 10.25
N ARG A 23 -2.76 2.93 11.18
CA ARG A 23 -2.35 3.86 12.25
C ARG A 23 -1.16 4.77 11.89
N ALA A 24 -0.82 4.88 10.61
CA ALA A 24 0.25 5.78 10.16
C ALA A 24 -0.08 7.25 10.39
N CYS A 25 0.95 8.09 10.49
CA CYS A 25 0.80 9.54 10.67
C CYS A 25 -0.02 10.19 9.54
N GLN A 26 -0.67 11.32 9.83
CA GLN A 26 -1.34 12.13 8.81
C GLN A 26 -0.32 12.58 7.77
N GLY A 27 -0.59 12.30 6.49
CA GLY A 27 0.35 12.59 5.40
C GLY A 27 1.55 11.64 5.31
N CYS A 28 1.50 10.46 5.94
CA CYS A 28 2.59 9.49 5.85
C CYS A 28 2.92 9.10 4.40
N ALA A 29 4.15 9.36 3.98
CA ALA A 29 4.63 9.09 2.63
C ALA A 29 4.78 7.58 2.36
N GLU A 30 5.18 6.79 3.36
CA GLU A 30 5.34 5.33 3.22
C GLU A 30 3.99 4.65 2.93
N ALA A 31 2.94 5.04 3.66
CA ALA A 31 1.59 4.52 3.46
C ALA A 31 1.06 4.88 2.06
N LEU A 32 1.31 6.11 1.59
CA LEU A 32 0.98 6.51 0.22
C LEU A 32 1.77 5.69 -0.82
N GLY A 33 3.06 5.50 -0.59
CA GLY A 33 3.94 4.71 -1.44
C GLY A 33 3.45 3.28 -1.59
N VAL A 34 3.20 2.59 -0.47
CA VAL A 34 2.66 1.23 -0.44
C VAL A 34 1.32 1.14 -1.14
N ARG A 35 0.42 2.11 -0.96
CA ARG A 35 -0.86 2.16 -1.67
C ARG A 35 -0.67 2.22 -3.18
N LEU A 36 0.23 3.07 -3.67
CA LEU A 36 0.51 3.21 -5.11
C LEU A 36 1.21 1.96 -5.68
N VAL A 37 2.18 1.39 -4.94
CA VAL A 37 2.83 0.13 -5.30
C VAL A 37 1.81 -1.00 -5.40
N GLY A 38 0.91 -1.12 -4.43
CA GLY A 38 -0.16 -2.12 -4.45
C GLY A 38 -1.06 -1.98 -5.69
N LYS A 39 -1.39 -0.75 -6.10
CA LYS A 39 -2.15 -0.51 -7.35
C LYS A 39 -1.38 -0.95 -8.60
N ALA A 40 -0.07 -0.73 -8.63
CA ALA A 40 0.77 -1.09 -9.76
C ALA A 40 0.96 -2.61 -9.88
N LEU A 41 1.13 -3.32 -8.75
CA LEU A 41 1.37 -4.77 -8.74
C LEU A 41 0.10 -5.60 -8.86
N GLY A 42 -1.02 -5.16 -8.29
CA GLY A 42 -2.30 -5.82 -8.44
C GLY A 42 -2.55 -6.98 -7.47
N ARG A 43 -3.46 -7.90 -7.86
CA ARG A 43 -3.97 -8.96 -6.98
C ARG A 43 -2.94 -10.07 -6.72
N ASP A 44 -2.11 -10.37 -7.71
CA ASP A 44 -1.21 -11.51 -7.68
C ASP A 44 0.14 -11.10 -7.09
N THR A 45 0.08 -10.56 -5.86
CA THR A 45 1.22 -10.02 -5.12
C THR A 45 1.23 -10.62 -3.72
N ILE A 46 2.41 -11.00 -3.23
CA ILE A 46 2.65 -11.34 -1.82
C ILE A 46 3.55 -10.26 -1.24
N VAL A 47 3.19 -9.74 -0.07
CA VAL A 47 3.97 -8.72 0.61
C VAL A 47 4.73 -9.33 1.77
N ALA A 48 6.04 -9.20 1.75
CA ALA A 48 6.93 -9.55 2.85
C ALA A 48 7.45 -8.25 3.48
N SER A 49 7.12 -7.99 4.74
CA SER A 49 7.51 -6.75 5.43
C SER A 49 8.44 -7.07 6.59
N ALA A 50 9.64 -6.50 6.56
CA ALA A 50 10.50 -6.42 7.74
C ALA A 50 9.83 -5.58 8.84
N THR A 51 10.27 -5.76 10.08
CA THR A 51 9.85 -4.92 11.21
C THR A 51 10.14 -3.45 10.91
N GLY A 52 9.12 -2.59 11.04
CA GLY A 52 9.27 -1.17 10.72
C GLY A 52 7.93 -0.46 10.71
N CYS A 53 7.94 0.85 10.43
CA CYS A 53 6.75 1.71 10.48
C CYS A 53 5.55 1.11 9.75
N MET A 54 5.76 0.57 8.54
CA MET A 54 4.69 -0.01 7.75
C MET A 54 4.14 -1.31 8.35
N GLU A 55 4.92 -2.11 9.07
CA GLU A 55 4.42 -3.30 9.76
C GLU A 55 3.56 -2.87 10.96
N VAL A 56 4.13 -2.17 11.94
CA VAL A 56 3.42 -1.75 13.16
C VAL A 56 2.16 -0.92 12.90
N THR A 57 2.16 -0.06 11.87
CA THR A 57 1.01 0.81 11.59
C THR A 57 -0.08 0.13 10.77
N SER A 58 0.22 -0.91 9.99
CA SER A 58 -0.74 -1.56 9.08
C SER A 58 -1.27 -2.91 9.57
N THR A 59 -0.59 -3.54 10.52
CA THR A 59 -1.00 -4.86 11.07
C THR A 59 -1.15 -4.88 12.59
N PRO A 60 -1.88 -3.93 13.22
CA PRO A 60 -2.17 -4.03 14.64
C PRO A 60 -3.20 -5.14 14.89
N LEU A 61 -2.82 -6.18 15.65
CA LEU A 61 -3.74 -7.26 16.03
C LEU A 61 -5.06 -6.69 16.62
N PRO A 62 -6.25 -7.17 16.21
CA PRO A 62 -6.55 -8.29 15.29
C PRO A 62 -6.72 -7.89 13.81
N PHE A 63 -6.29 -6.69 13.42
CA PHE A 63 -6.55 -6.12 12.10
C PHE A 63 -5.33 -6.16 11.18
N THR A 64 -5.61 -6.15 9.87
CA THR A 64 -4.60 -5.99 8.82
C THR A 64 -5.16 -5.07 7.73
N ASN A 65 -4.31 -4.17 7.23
CA ASN A 65 -4.65 -3.34 6.08
C ASN A 65 -4.29 -3.99 4.73
N TRP A 66 -3.72 -5.19 4.73
CA TRP A 66 -3.31 -5.88 3.51
C TRP A 66 -4.45 -6.74 2.95
N ASN A 67 -4.92 -6.39 1.75
CA ASN A 67 -5.94 -7.15 1.02
C ASN A 67 -5.34 -8.24 0.12
N VAL A 68 -4.06 -8.52 0.31
CA VAL A 68 -3.26 -9.55 -0.36
C VAL A 68 -2.51 -10.33 0.71
N PRO A 69 -2.05 -11.56 0.43
CA PRO A 69 -1.23 -12.31 1.38
C PRO A 69 -0.04 -11.46 1.85
N TRP A 70 0.07 -11.33 3.16
CA TRP A 70 1.11 -10.55 3.83
C TRP A 70 1.80 -11.40 4.88
N ILE A 71 3.12 -11.28 4.96
CA ILE A 71 3.95 -11.99 5.94
C ILE A 71 4.94 -11.02 6.59
N HIS A 72 5.04 -11.13 7.91
CA HIS A 72 6.07 -10.49 8.69
C HIS A 72 7.43 -11.21 8.51
N VAL A 73 8.49 -10.43 8.34
CA VAL A 73 9.88 -10.89 8.27
C VAL A 73 10.69 -10.20 9.38
N ALA A 74 11.82 -10.81 9.76
CA ALA A 74 12.75 -10.25 10.75
C ALA A 74 13.26 -8.85 10.37
N PHE A 75 13.80 -8.15 11.37
CA PHE A 75 14.46 -6.85 11.22
C PHE A 75 15.80 -6.96 10.50
#